data_AF-A0A8D8I225-F1
#
_entry.id   AF-A0A8D8I225-F1
#
_cell.length_a   1.000
_cell.length_b   1.000
_cell.length_c   1.000
_cell.angle_alpha   90.00
_cell.angle_beta   90.00
_cell.angle_gamma   90.00
#
_symmetry.space_group_name_H-M   'P 1'
#
loop_
_entity.id
_entity.type
_entity.pdbx_description
1 polymer ?
#
loop_
_entity_poly.entity_id
_entity_poly.type
_entity_poly.pdbx_seq_one_letter_code
_entity_poly.pdbx_strand_id
1 'polypeptide(L)'
;CSINVNWCFLCCKGGSLICCETCPTAFHLECLQFNPPEGRYICEECESGRMPLYNEIVWAKYSVFKFWPALTIPPPAVPDVVFRRQHERTDICVRFFGTHDFGWINRRRIYLYHEGDSDSVTDRKRSGMMERYNEALREARQVFERLQAEKARAQESAPDDLSFKPPMYVKIKSNKYVAPLRGRNAARDEEEDSICECKPSDTDPCGLDSNCINRALLVECNPKTCPASESCQNQCFKRKRY
;
A
#
# COMPACT_ATOMS: atom_id res chain seq x y z
N CYS A 1 -10.32 -15.11 0.95
CA CYS A 1 -10.90 -15.09 -0.41
C CYS A 1 -10.71 -13.70 -1.01
N SER A 2 -10.06 -13.59 -2.16
CA SER A 2 -10.08 -12.37 -2.98
C SER A 2 -11.51 -12.11 -3.46
N ILE A 3 -11.93 -10.85 -3.49
CA ILE A 3 -13.23 -10.43 -4.02
C ILE A 3 -12.92 -9.66 -5.29
N ASN A 4 -13.20 -10.23 -6.45
CA ASN A 4 -13.00 -9.56 -7.73
C ASN A 4 -14.28 -8.87 -8.22
N VAL A 5 -14.13 -7.79 -8.98
CA VAL A 5 -15.24 -7.16 -9.71
C VAL A 5 -15.71 -8.06 -10.85
N ASN A 6 -16.95 -7.86 -11.30
CA ASN A 6 -17.55 -8.62 -12.39
C ASN A 6 -17.56 -7.88 -13.74
N TRP A 7 -16.68 -6.89 -13.90
CA TRP A 7 -16.45 -6.15 -15.14
C TRP A 7 -14.96 -5.99 -15.40
N CYS A 8 -14.59 -5.81 -16.67
CA CYS A 8 -13.22 -5.54 -17.07
C CYS A 8 -12.85 -4.09 -16.73
N PHE A 9 -11.70 -3.90 -16.08
CA PHE A 9 -11.18 -2.57 -15.72
C PHE A 9 -10.78 -1.70 -16.91
N LEU A 10 -10.52 -2.29 -18.08
CA LEU A 10 -10.07 -1.55 -19.27
C LEU A 10 -11.24 -1.08 -20.14
N CYS A 11 -12.28 -1.90 -20.29
CA CYS A 11 -13.41 -1.60 -21.19
C CYS A 11 -14.75 -1.39 -20.48
N CYS A 12 -14.79 -1.55 -19.14
CA CYS A 12 -15.98 -1.41 -18.30
C CYS A 12 -17.16 -2.34 -18.67
N LYS A 13 -16.89 -3.45 -19.38
CA LYS A 13 -17.91 -4.44 -19.77
C LYS A 13 -17.79 -5.72 -18.96
N GLY A 14 -18.92 -6.40 -18.74
CA GLY A 14 -18.95 -7.76 -18.20
C GLY A 14 -18.46 -8.81 -19.21
N GLY A 15 -18.39 -10.08 -18.79
CA GLY A 15 -18.05 -11.21 -19.65
C GLY A 15 -17.14 -12.23 -18.99
N SER A 16 -16.36 -12.95 -19.79
CA SER A 16 -15.32 -13.87 -19.32
C SER A 16 -14.08 -13.10 -18.88
N LEU A 17 -13.76 -13.13 -17.59
CA LEU A 17 -12.72 -12.27 -17.00
C LEU A 17 -11.62 -13.10 -16.34
N ILE A 18 -10.38 -12.66 -16.51
CA ILE A 18 -9.25 -13.09 -15.68
C ILE A 18 -9.17 -12.21 -14.43
N CYS A 19 -9.04 -12.84 -13.27
CA CYS A 19 -9.08 -12.19 -11.97
C CYS A 19 -7.67 -12.04 -11.40
N CYS A 20 -7.35 -10.86 -10.86
CA CYS A 20 -6.13 -10.70 -10.09
C CYS A 20 -6.26 -11.43 -8.73
N GLU A 21 -5.19 -12.09 -8.29
CA GLU A 21 -5.19 -12.79 -6.99
C GLU A 21 -5.08 -11.87 -5.78
N THR A 22 -4.46 -10.70 -5.96
CA THR A 22 -4.03 -9.82 -4.85
C THR A 22 -4.89 -8.58 -4.70
N CYS A 23 -5.77 -8.27 -5.66
CA CYS A 23 -6.69 -7.15 -5.58
C CYS A 23 -8.03 -7.46 -6.28
N PRO A 24 -9.04 -6.57 -6.15
CA PRO A 24 -10.35 -6.78 -6.76
C PRO A 24 -10.41 -6.70 -8.28
N THR A 25 -9.34 -6.33 -8.98
CA THR A 25 -9.41 -6.05 -10.42
C THR A 25 -9.65 -7.32 -11.24
N ALA A 26 -10.36 -7.16 -12.35
CA ALA A 26 -10.59 -8.20 -13.34
C ALA A 26 -10.49 -7.61 -14.75
N PHE A 27 -10.08 -8.43 -15.71
CA PHE A 27 -9.79 -8.00 -17.09
C PHE A 27 -10.28 -9.02 -18.11
N HIS A 28 -10.60 -8.60 -19.33
CA HIS A 28 -10.72 -9.56 -20.44
C HIS A 28 -9.33 -9.93 -20.94
N LEU A 29 -9.15 -11.19 -21.36
CA LEU A 29 -7.90 -11.64 -21.99
C LEU A 29 -7.55 -10.78 -23.21
N GLU A 30 -8.55 -10.46 -24.03
CA GLU A 30 -8.40 -9.63 -25.24
C GLU A 30 -8.09 -8.16 -24.94
N CYS A 31 -8.43 -7.67 -23.74
CA CYS A 31 -8.10 -6.30 -23.33
C CYS A 31 -6.66 -6.21 -22.81
N LEU A 32 -6.07 -7.31 -22.35
CA LEU A 32 -4.67 -7.35 -21.97
C LEU A 32 -3.82 -7.34 -23.25
N GLN A 33 -2.85 -6.43 -23.35
CA GLN A 33 -1.95 -6.34 -24.50
C GLN A 33 -0.87 -7.44 -24.51
N PHE A 34 -1.01 -8.46 -23.66
CA PHE A 34 -0.07 -9.56 -23.51
C PHE A 34 -0.82 -10.83 -23.11
N ASN A 35 -0.19 -11.99 -23.36
CA ASN A 35 -0.70 -13.26 -22.88
C ASN A 35 -0.28 -13.45 -21.42
N PRO A 36 -1.22 -13.48 -20.46
CA PRO A 36 -0.90 -13.73 -19.07
C PRO A 36 -0.29 -15.13 -18.91
N PRO A 37 0.64 -15.32 -17.96
CA PRO A 37 1.30 -16.60 -17.73
C PRO A 37 0.29 -17.69 -17.35
N GLU A 38 0.64 -18.95 -17.64
CA GLU A 38 -0.17 -20.10 -17.22
C GLU A 38 -0.24 -20.16 -15.69
N GLY A 39 -1.46 -20.15 -15.15
CA GLY A 39 -1.71 -20.23 -13.71
C GLY A 39 -2.22 -18.93 -13.11
N ARG A 40 -1.50 -18.41 -12.11
CA ARG A 40 -1.95 -17.31 -11.25
C ARG A 40 -1.68 -15.97 -11.91
N TYR A 41 -2.72 -15.14 -12.05
CA TYR A 41 -2.61 -13.81 -12.64
C TYR A 41 -2.49 -12.72 -11.57
N ILE A 42 -1.46 -11.88 -11.69
CA ILE A 42 -1.25 -10.67 -10.90
C ILE A 42 -1.30 -9.50 -11.89
N CYS A 43 -2.08 -8.46 -11.58
CA CYS A 43 -2.18 -7.29 -12.47
C CYS A 43 -0.94 -6.39 -12.32
N GLU A 44 -0.67 -5.57 -13.33
CA GLU A 44 0.48 -4.66 -13.37
C GLU A 44 0.58 -3.76 -12.12
N GLU A 45 -0.55 -3.24 -11.64
CA GLU A 45 -0.60 -2.42 -10.43
C GLU A 45 -0.10 -3.21 -9.20
N CYS A 46 -0.48 -4.48 -9.09
CA CYS A 46 -0.03 -5.35 -8.02
C CYS A 46 1.42 -5.83 -8.21
N GLU A 47 1.87 -6.09 -9.43
CA GLU A 47 3.25 -6.46 -9.75
C GLU A 47 4.22 -5.32 -9.46
N SER A 48 3.83 -4.08 -9.79
CA SER A 48 4.60 -2.87 -9.45
C SER A 48 4.68 -2.61 -7.94
N GLY A 49 3.88 -3.31 -7.15
CA GLY A 49 3.76 -3.09 -5.70
C GLY A 49 3.09 -1.76 -5.36
N ARG A 50 2.41 -1.11 -6.33
CA ARG A 50 1.72 0.14 -6.09
C ARG A 50 0.48 -0.13 -5.25
N MET A 51 0.54 0.38 -4.02
CA MET A 51 -0.55 0.34 -3.07
C MET A 51 -1.24 1.71 -3.05
N PRO A 52 -2.56 1.79 -2.77
CA PRO A 52 -3.19 3.07 -2.48
C PRO A 52 -2.42 3.80 -1.39
N LEU A 53 -1.94 4.99 -1.72
CA LEU A 53 -1.23 5.86 -0.79
C LEU A 53 -2.23 6.53 0.13
N TYR A 54 -1.75 7.12 1.22
CA TYR A 54 -2.59 7.98 2.06
C TYR A 54 -3.03 9.22 1.29
N ASN A 55 -4.24 9.70 1.58
CA ASN A 55 -4.89 10.82 0.89
C ASN A 55 -5.21 10.54 -0.59
N GLU A 56 -5.38 9.27 -0.97
CA GLU A 56 -5.92 8.88 -2.26
C GLU A 56 -7.37 8.41 -2.12
N ILE A 57 -8.15 8.61 -3.19
CA ILE A 57 -9.52 8.14 -3.27
C ILE A 57 -9.49 6.69 -3.78
N VAL A 58 -10.27 5.85 -3.13
CA VAL A 58 -10.37 4.42 -3.43
C VAL A 58 -11.80 3.95 -3.45
N TRP A 59 -12.05 2.87 -4.17
CA TRP A 59 -13.24 2.05 -4.02
C TRP A 59 -12.98 0.98 -2.97
N ALA A 60 -13.71 1.04 -1.87
CA ALA A 60 -13.57 0.10 -0.76
C ALA A 60 -14.81 -0.78 -0.61
N LYS A 61 -14.60 -2.09 -0.46
CA LYS A 61 -15.65 -3.06 -0.17
C LYS A 61 -15.66 -3.35 1.34
N TYR A 62 -16.55 -2.72 2.09
CA TYR A 62 -16.72 -2.96 3.53
C TYR A 62 -17.63 -4.18 3.82
N SER A 63 -18.80 -4.24 3.16
CA SER A 63 -19.80 -5.29 3.34
C SER A 63 -20.10 -6.05 2.03
N VAL A 64 -21.17 -6.86 2.02
CA VAL A 64 -21.72 -7.50 0.82
C VAL A 64 -22.35 -6.50 -0.15
N PHE A 65 -22.70 -5.29 0.32
CA PHE A 65 -23.23 -4.21 -0.53
C PHE A 65 -22.19 -3.72 -1.55
N LYS A 66 -22.52 -2.73 -2.39
CA LYS A 66 -21.61 -2.19 -3.42
C LYS A 66 -20.26 -1.72 -2.86
N PHE A 67 -19.26 -1.69 -3.73
CA PHE A 67 -18.05 -0.88 -3.47
C PHE A 67 -18.48 0.57 -3.21
N TRP A 68 -17.85 1.21 -2.24
CA TRP A 68 -18.19 2.55 -1.80
C TRP A 68 -16.94 3.44 -1.90
N PRO A 69 -17.06 4.68 -2.40
CA PRO A 69 -15.90 5.57 -2.51
C PRO A 69 -15.44 6.01 -1.11
N ALA A 70 -14.13 6.00 -0.89
CA ALA A 70 -13.54 6.37 0.39
C ALA A 70 -12.19 7.07 0.20
N LEU A 71 -11.78 7.86 1.19
CA LEU A 71 -10.47 8.47 1.27
C LEU A 71 -9.56 7.65 2.19
N THR A 72 -8.35 7.32 1.75
CA THR A 72 -7.35 6.65 2.60
C THR A 72 -6.81 7.62 3.65
N ILE A 73 -6.80 7.20 4.92
CA ILE A 73 -6.47 8.07 6.05
C ILE A 73 -5.12 7.67 6.63
N PRO A 74 -4.16 8.61 6.77
CA PRO A 74 -2.90 8.31 7.44
C PRO A 74 -3.14 8.01 8.93
N PRO A 75 -2.42 7.05 9.55
CA PRO A 75 -2.56 6.71 10.96
C PRO A 75 -2.61 7.91 11.93
N PRO A 76 -1.82 8.99 11.74
CA PRO A 76 -2.00 10.28 12.41
C PRO A 76 -3.42 10.82 12.54
N ALA A 77 -4.19 10.74 11.46
CA ALA A 77 -5.48 11.39 11.30
C ALA A 77 -6.64 10.44 11.61
N VAL A 78 -6.35 9.19 11.97
CA VAL A 78 -7.36 8.22 12.39
C VAL A 78 -7.82 8.56 13.81
N PRO A 79 -9.12 8.78 14.05
CA PRO A 79 -9.64 9.04 15.40
C PRO A 79 -9.28 7.90 16.37
N ASP A 80 -8.92 8.23 17.61
CA ASP A 80 -8.45 7.23 18.59
C ASP A 80 -9.45 6.09 18.87
N VAL A 81 -10.75 6.37 18.78
CA VAL A 81 -11.80 5.37 18.91
C VAL A 81 -11.74 4.35 17.77
N VAL A 82 -11.47 4.81 16.55
CA VAL A 82 -11.35 3.97 15.35
C VAL A 82 -10.02 3.21 15.37
N PHE A 83 -8.95 3.87 15.80
CA PHE A 83 -7.62 3.27 15.85
C PHE A 83 -7.55 2.05 16.78
N ARG A 84 -8.31 2.09 17.89
CA ARG A 84 -8.37 0.98 18.85
C ARG A 84 -9.22 -0.21 18.42
N ARG A 85 -9.96 -0.11 17.31
CA ARG A 85 -10.73 -1.24 16.77
C ARG A 85 -9.76 -2.32 16.27
N GLN A 86 -10.19 -3.57 16.31
CA GLN A 86 -9.40 -4.69 15.79
C GLN A 86 -9.21 -4.54 14.27
N HIS A 87 -7.97 -4.70 13.80
CA HIS A 87 -7.57 -4.66 12.40
C HIS A 87 -6.26 -5.42 12.20
N GLU A 88 -5.98 -5.83 10.97
CA GLU A 88 -4.70 -6.46 10.59
C GLU A 88 -3.64 -5.42 10.24
N ARG A 89 -2.35 -5.81 10.32
CA ARG A 89 -1.22 -4.93 9.92
C ARG A 89 -1.28 -4.49 8.45
N THR A 90 -1.95 -5.27 7.61
CA THR A 90 -2.13 -4.99 6.19
C THR A 90 -3.34 -4.10 5.92
N ASP A 91 -4.22 -3.89 6.89
CA ASP A 91 -5.41 -3.07 6.70
C ASP A 91 -5.03 -1.58 6.63
N ILE A 92 -5.81 -0.84 5.85
CA ILE A 92 -5.70 0.61 5.71
C ILE A 92 -6.99 1.22 6.26
N CYS A 93 -6.85 2.27 7.06
CA CYS A 93 -8.01 3.03 7.51
C CYS A 93 -8.50 3.92 6.38
N VAL A 94 -9.80 3.86 6.10
CA VAL A 94 -10.46 4.71 5.11
C VAL A 94 -11.61 5.47 5.76
N ARG A 95 -11.93 6.65 5.24
CA ARG A 95 -13.14 7.41 5.57
C ARG A 95 -14.08 7.41 4.37
N PHE A 96 -15.28 6.86 4.53
CA PHE A 96 -16.26 6.76 3.44
C PHE A 96 -16.88 8.13 3.13
N PHE A 97 -17.06 8.42 1.85
CA PHE A 97 -17.81 9.61 1.41
C PHE A 97 -19.31 9.44 1.68
N GLY A 98 -20.02 10.55 1.91
CA GLY A 98 -21.44 10.61 2.26
C GLY A 98 -21.73 10.22 3.71
N THR A 99 -21.33 9.03 4.14
CA THR A 99 -21.57 8.55 5.53
C THR A 99 -20.54 9.06 6.53
N HIS A 100 -19.34 9.42 6.06
CA HIS A 100 -18.28 10.02 6.86
C HIS A 100 -17.74 9.15 8.01
N ASP A 101 -18.11 7.87 8.03
CA ASP A 101 -17.62 6.86 8.94
C ASP A 101 -16.26 6.32 8.51
N PHE A 102 -15.56 5.72 9.47
CA PHE A 102 -14.24 5.15 9.26
C PHE A 102 -14.29 3.63 9.35
N GLY A 103 -13.53 2.98 8.46
CA GLY A 103 -13.37 1.54 8.43
C GLY A 103 -11.92 1.13 8.21
N TRP A 104 -11.50 0.05 8.87
CA TRP A 104 -10.28 -0.67 8.52
C TRP A 104 -10.62 -1.66 7.40
N ILE A 105 -9.94 -1.54 6.27
CA ILE A 105 -10.20 -2.36 5.09
C ILE A 105 -8.93 -3.07 4.66
N ASN A 106 -9.06 -4.37 4.43
CA ASN A 106 -8.01 -5.17 3.85
C ASN A 106 -7.71 -4.72 2.43
N ARG A 107 -6.43 -4.59 2.10
CA ARG A 107 -5.93 -4.17 0.78
C ARG A 107 -6.55 -4.95 -0.38
N ARG A 108 -6.84 -6.24 -0.21
CA ARG A 108 -7.45 -7.09 -1.24
C ARG A 108 -8.92 -6.72 -1.56
N ARG A 109 -9.48 -5.74 -0.86
CA ARG A 109 -10.87 -5.26 -0.99
C ARG A 109 -10.92 -3.79 -1.42
N ILE A 110 -9.80 -3.26 -1.90
CA ILE A 110 -9.62 -1.86 -2.31
C ILE A 110 -9.06 -1.83 -3.72
N TYR A 111 -9.52 -0.89 -4.54
CA TYR A 111 -8.85 -0.49 -5.78
C TYR A 111 -8.92 1.03 -5.95
N LEU A 112 -8.04 1.60 -6.76
CA LEU A 112 -7.94 3.05 -6.96
C LEU A 112 -9.19 3.61 -7.67
N TYR A 113 -9.56 4.82 -7.29
CA TYR A 113 -10.59 5.58 -7.98
C TYR A 113 -10.01 6.28 -9.20
N HIS A 114 -10.68 6.15 -10.34
CA HIS A 114 -10.27 6.74 -11.61
C HIS A 114 -11.25 7.81 -12.10
N GLU A 115 -10.79 8.62 -13.05
CA GLU A 115 -11.65 9.58 -13.74
C GLU A 115 -12.80 8.86 -14.46
N GLY A 116 -14.01 9.40 -14.37
CA GLY A 116 -15.22 8.81 -14.94
C GLY A 116 -15.93 7.78 -14.06
N ASP A 117 -15.31 7.30 -12.97
CA ASP A 117 -15.93 6.32 -12.05
C ASP A 117 -17.24 6.85 -11.40
N SER A 118 -17.32 8.16 -11.17
CA SER A 118 -18.53 8.83 -10.65
C SER A 118 -19.58 9.16 -11.71
N ASP A 119 -19.38 8.84 -12.99
CA ASP A 119 -20.32 9.25 -14.05
C ASP A 119 -21.61 8.40 -14.07
N SER A 120 -21.61 7.30 -13.29
CA SER A 120 -22.75 6.40 -13.14
C SER A 120 -23.83 6.87 -12.13
N VAL A 121 -23.83 8.14 -11.71
CA VAL A 121 -24.87 8.70 -10.83
C VAL A 121 -26.21 8.63 -11.54
N THR A 122 -27.09 7.74 -11.06
CA THR A 122 -28.45 7.64 -11.59
C THR A 122 -29.38 8.62 -10.86
N ASP A 123 -30.06 9.49 -11.60
CA ASP A 123 -31.07 10.45 -11.06
C ASP A 123 -32.35 9.79 -10.52
N ARG A 124 -32.47 8.47 -10.60
CA ARG A 124 -33.64 7.74 -10.13
C ARG A 124 -33.61 7.63 -8.61
N LYS A 125 -34.50 8.37 -7.92
CA LYS A 125 -34.77 8.22 -6.48
C LYS A 125 -35.27 6.79 -6.18
N ARG A 126 -34.40 5.96 -5.61
CA ARG A 126 -34.76 4.64 -5.07
C ARG A 126 -34.13 4.47 -3.70
N SER A 127 -34.92 4.48 -2.63
CA SER A 127 -34.47 4.22 -1.23
C SER A 127 -33.42 5.21 -0.69
N GLY A 128 -33.47 5.48 0.63
CA GLY A 128 -32.53 6.39 1.30
C GLY A 128 -31.06 5.93 1.23
N MET A 129 -30.80 4.63 1.06
CA MET A 129 -29.42 4.11 0.89
C MET A 129 -28.80 4.55 -0.45
N MET A 130 -29.57 4.59 -1.54
CA MET A 130 -29.06 5.02 -2.85
C MET A 130 -28.83 6.53 -2.89
N GLU A 131 -29.62 7.30 -2.14
CA GLU A 131 -29.41 8.74 -2.01
C GLU A 131 -28.04 9.06 -1.37
N ARG A 132 -27.72 8.39 -0.26
CA ARG A 132 -26.39 8.48 0.38
C ARG A 132 -25.27 8.01 -0.54
N TYR A 133 -25.52 6.97 -1.34
CA TYR A 133 -24.55 6.49 -2.32
C TYR A 133 -24.28 7.55 -3.40
N ASN A 134 -25.33 8.17 -3.96
CA ASN A 134 -25.19 9.23 -4.95
C ASN A 134 -24.51 10.48 -4.37
N GLU A 135 -24.81 10.83 -3.12
CA GLU A 135 -24.10 11.89 -2.40
C GLU A 135 -22.61 11.58 -2.24
N ALA A 136 -22.27 10.36 -1.83
CA ALA A 136 -20.89 9.90 -1.72
C ALA A 136 -20.12 10.03 -3.04
N LEU A 137 -20.75 9.71 -4.18
CA LEU A 137 -20.13 9.87 -5.51
C LEU A 137 -19.88 11.33 -5.87
N ARG A 138 -20.80 12.24 -5.52
CA ARG A 138 -20.62 13.68 -5.75
C ARG A 138 -19.47 14.24 -4.91
N GLU A 139 -19.41 13.87 -3.63
CA GLU A 139 -18.31 14.28 -2.75
C GLU A 139 -16.96 13.74 -3.24
N ALA A 140 -16.91 12.46 -3.62
CA ALA A 140 -15.70 11.84 -4.15
C ALA A 140 -15.19 12.58 -5.40
N ARG A 141 -16.09 12.93 -6.34
CA ARG A 141 -15.75 13.73 -7.52
C ARG A 141 -15.13 15.08 -7.16
N GLN A 142 -15.75 15.82 -6.24
CA GLN A 142 -15.24 17.13 -5.82
C GLN A 142 -13.87 17.05 -5.11
N VAL A 143 -13.62 16.00 -4.35
CA VAL A 143 -12.29 15.77 -3.74
C VAL A 143 -11.28 15.35 -4.80
N PHE A 144 -11.67 14.51 -5.75
CA PHE A 144 -10.81 14.06 -6.85
C PHE A 144 -10.32 15.24 -7.70
N GLU A 145 -11.23 16.10 -8.13
CA GLU A 145 -10.92 17.31 -8.90
C GLU A 145 -9.95 18.24 -8.16
N ARG A 146 -10.14 18.41 -6.84
CA ARG A 146 -9.22 19.21 -6.00
C ARG A 146 -7.82 18.60 -5.93
N LEU A 147 -7.72 17.30 -5.66
CA LEU A 147 -6.44 16.61 -5.58
C LEU A 147 -5.70 16.63 -6.93
N GLN A 148 -6.41 16.50 -8.05
CA GLN A 148 -5.83 16.60 -9.39
C GLN A 148 -5.33 18.03 -9.67
N ALA A 149 -6.10 19.06 -9.31
CA ALA A 149 -5.68 20.45 -9.45
C ALA A 149 -4.44 20.79 -8.61
N GLU A 150 -4.35 20.27 -7.39
CA GLU A 150 -3.16 20.41 -6.53
C GLU A 150 -1.93 19.72 -7.14
N LYS A 151 -2.10 18.50 -7.68
CA LYS A 151 -1.03 17.78 -8.38
C LYS A 151 -0.55 18.53 -9.63
N ALA A 152 -1.48 19.05 -10.44
CA ALA A 152 -1.14 19.82 -11.64
C ALA A 152 -0.36 21.09 -11.29
N ARG A 153 -0.80 21.85 -10.29
CA ARG A 153 -0.08 23.04 -9.79
C ARG A 153 1.32 22.69 -9.28
N ALA A 154 1.45 21.58 -8.55
CA ALA A 154 2.75 21.12 -8.08
C ALA A 154 3.70 20.76 -9.24
N GLN A 155 3.18 20.15 -10.31
CA GLN A 155 3.94 19.84 -11.52
C GLN A 155 4.32 21.10 -12.31
N GLU A 156 3.42 22.08 -12.47
CA GLU A 156 3.72 23.36 -13.14
C GLU A 156 4.76 24.20 -12.38
N SER A 157 4.77 24.12 -11.06
CA SER A 157 5.79 24.77 -10.22
C SER A 157 7.15 24.05 -10.22
N ALA A 158 7.23 22.87 -10.85
CA ALA A 158 8.48 22.12 -10.95
C ALA A 158 9.34 22.68 -12.10
N PRO A 159 10.60 23.07 -11.87
CA PRO A 159 11.47 23.60 -12.91
C PRO A 159 11.68 22.60 -14.08
N ASP A 160 11.73 23.13 -15.31
CA ASP A 160 11.71 22.41 -16.61
C ASP A 160 12.71 21.23 -16.74
N ASP A 161 13.84 21.30 -16.05
CA ASP A 161 14.89 20.26 -15.99
C ASP A 161 14.44 18.95 -15.26
N LEU A 162 13.22 18.92 -14.71
CA LEU A 162 12.63 17.77 -14.02
C LEU A 162 11.60 16.99 -14.84
N SER A 163 11.16 17.48 -16.01
CA SER A 163 10.09 16.86 -16.82
C SER A 163 10.43 15.46 -17.36
N PHE A 164 11.72 15.13 -17.49
CA PHE A 164 12.23 13.79 -17.84
C PHE A 164 12.93 13.06 -16.68
N LYS A 165 13.06 13.70 -15.52
CA LYS A 165 13.66 13.07 -14.33
C LYS A 165 12.53 12.45 -13.51
N PRO A 166 12.76 11.29 -12.87
CA PRO A 166 11.80 10.77 -11.92
C PRO A 166 11.44 11.86 -10.89
N PRO A 167 10.20 11.88 -10.39
CA PRO A 167 9.69 12.93 -9.51
C PRO A 167 10.69 13.22 -8.38
N MET A 168 10.88 14.51 -8.07
CA MET A 168 11.85 14.92 -7.05
C MET A 168 11.57 14.19 -5.74
N TYR A 169 12.54 13.39 -5.31
CA TYR A 169 12.51 12.69 -4.05
C TYR A 169 13.64 13.18 -3.16
N VAL A 170 13.35 13.33 -1.87
CA VAL A 170 14.40 13.56 -0.88
C VAL A 170 15.01 12.20 -0.55
N LYS A 171 16.25 11.96 -1.01
CA LYS A 171 16.97 10.73 -0.68
C LYS A 171 17.13 10.62 0.85
N ILE A 172 16.43 9.66 1.44
CA ILE A 172 16.59 9.33 2.86
C ILE A 172 17.66 8.25 3.03
N LYS A 173 18.51 8.42 4.04
CA LYS A 173 19.59 7.47 4.39
C LYS A 173 19.18 6.44 5.44
N SER A 174 18.02 6.66 6.06
CA SER A 174 17.40 5.85 7.11
C SER A 174 15.91 6.20 7.14
N ASN A 175 15.09 5.30 7.68
CA ASN A 175 13.66 5.55 7.84
C ASN A 175 13.44 6.83 8.66
N LYS A 176 12.66 7.76 8.11
CA LYS A 176 12.16 8.94 8.83
C LYS A 176 10.73 8.66 9.25
N TYR A 177 10.50 8.53 10.55
CA TYR A 177 9.15 8.39 11.08
C TYR A 177 8.40 9.71 10.93
N VAL A 178 7.26 9.67 10.25
CA VAL A 178 6.38 10.84 10.12
C VAL A 178 5.54 10.95 11.38
N ALA A 179 5.54 12.12 12.04
CA ALA A 179 4.74 12.34 13.23
C ALA A 179 3.24 12.13 12.92
N PRO A 180 2.46 11.53 13.84
CA PRO A 180 2.76 11.18 15.22
C PRO A 180 3.08 9.68 15.38
N LEU A 181 3.53 8.98 14.33
CA LEU A 181 3.85 7.54 14.38
C LEU A 181 4.85 7.17 15.48
N ARG A 182 5.66 8.13 15.93
CA ARG A 182 6.63 7.99 17.03
C ARG A 182 5.98 7.68 18.38
N GLY A 183 4.78 8.21 18.66
CA GLY A 183 4.19 8.15 20.00
C GLY A 183 3.58 6.79 20.38
N ARG A 184 3.23 5.97 19.38
CA ARG A 184 2.38 4.78 19.62
C ARG A 184 3.13 3.44 19.56
N ASN A 185 4.26 3.38 18.85
CA ASN A 185 5.04 2.15 18.66
C ASN A 185 6.44 2.19 19.30
N ALA A 186 6.88 3.31 19.88
CA ALA A 186 8.24 3.46 20.40
C ALA A 186 8.51 2.74 21.74
N ALA A 187 7.50 2.10 22.35
CA ALA A 187 7.56 1.60 23.71
C ALA A 187 7.79 0.09 23.84
N ARG A 188 8.23 -0.64 22.80
CA ARG A 188 8.21 -2.11 22.83
C ARG A 188 9.46 -2.90 22.46
N ASP A 189 10.54 -2.28 22.01
CA ASP A 189 11.69 -3.06 21.53
C ASP A 189 12.90 -2.86 22.44
N GLU A 190 12.79 -3.28 23.71
CA GLU A 190 13.96 -3.77 24.46
C GLU A 190 14.25 -5.20 23.97
N GLU A 191 14.59 -5.33 22.69
CA GLU A 191 14.88 -6.62 22.07
C GLU A 191 16.31 -7.01 22.45
N GLU A 192 16.47 -8.10 23.22
CA GLU A 192 17.78 -8.62 23.59
C GLU A 192 18.58 -8.98 22.33
N ASP A 193 19.80 -8.47 22.23
CA ASP A 193 20.68 -8.73 21.09
C ASP A 193 21.04 -10.23 21.01
N SER A 194 20.53 -10.94 20.00
CA SER A 194 20.95 -12.32 19.69
C SER A 194 22.43 -12.35 19.29
N ILE A 195 23.26 -13.05 20.05
CA ILE A 195 24.71 -13.16 19.82
C ILE A 195 25.00 -14.46 19.05
N CYS A 196 25.67 -14.35 17.90
CA CYS A 196 26.08 -15.52 17.11
C CYS A 196 27.39 -16.15 17.63
N GLU A 197 27.66 -17.39 17.22
CA GLU A 197 28.86 -18.15 17.63
C GLU A 197 30.00 -18.15 16.59
N CYS A 198 29.88 -17.40 15.49
CA CYS A 198 30.91 -17.32 14.45
C CYS A 198 32.19 -16.65 14.97
N LYS A 199 33.35 -17.07 14.46
CA LYS A 199 34.66 -16.61 14.94
C LYS A 199 35.36 -15.73 13.90
N PRO A 200 36.22 -14.77 14.31
CA PRO A 200 37.02 -13.99 13.37
C PRO A 200 37.96 -14.82 12.48
N SER A 201 38.30 -16.04 12.92
CA SER A 201 39.17 -16.98 12.22
C SER A 201 38.49 -17.74 11.08
N ASP A 202 37.16 -17.71 11.00
CA ASP A 202 36.44 -18.37 9.91
C ASP A 202 36.77 -17.68 8.59
N THR A 203 36.80 -18.43 7.47
CA THR A 203 37.12 -17.86 6.14
C THR A 203 36.20 -16.71 5.77
N ASP A 204 34.89 -16.90 5.99
CA ASP A 204 33.84 -15.92 5.75
C ASP A 204 32.94 -15.80 6.99
N PRO A 205 33.38 -15.06 8.03
CA PRO A 205 32.72 -15.07 9.32
C PRO A 205 31.37 -14.36 9.22
N CYS A 206 30.34 -15.08 9.64
CA CYS A 206 28.97 -14.71 9.39
C CYS A 206 28.62 -14.48 7.91
N GLY A 207 29.36 -15.03 6.94
CA GLY A 207 29.11 -14.93 5.49
C GLY A 207 27.84 -15.64 5.01
N LEU A 208 27.58 -15.60 3.70
CA LEU A 208 26.41 -16.22 3.06
C LEU A 208 26.32 -17.73 3.34
N ASP A 209 27.43 -18.44 3.17
CA ASP A 209 27.53 -19.89 3.35
C ASP A 209 27.97 -20.29 4.77
N SER A 210 27.96 -19.34 5.72
CA SER A 210 28.33 -19.62 7.11
C SER A 210 27.18 -20.23 7.90
N ASN A 211 27.50 -21.03 8.92
CA ASN A 211 26.52 -21.54 9.90
C ASN A 211 26.12 -20.48 10.95
N CYS A 212 26.04 -19.21 10.55
CA CYS A 212 25.68 -18.13 11.46
C CYS A 212 24.20 -18.20 11.86
N ILE A 213 23.93 -18.39 13.14
CA ILE A 213 22.55 -18.46 13.67
C ILE A 213 21.74 -17.20 13.34
N ASN A 214 22.34 -16.01 13.50
CA ASN A 214 21.66 -14.75 13.17
C ASN A 214 21.31 -14.68 11.69
N ARG A 215 22.16 -15.19 10.80
CA ARG A 215 21.87 -15.24 9.35
C ARG A 215 20.76 -16.24 9.02
N ALA A 216 20.74 -17.40 9.68
CA ALA A 216 19.66 -18.39 9.56
C ALA A 216 18.30 -17.85 10.08
N LEU A 217 18.33 -16.98 11.10
CA LEU A 217 17.15 -16.33 11.67
C LEU A 217 16.75 -15.02 10.97
N LEU A 218 17.45 -14.63 9.90
CA LEU A 218 17.23 -13.38 9.17
C LEU A 218 17.42 -12.11 10.04
N VAL A 219 18.35 -12.17 10.99
CA VAL A 219 18.73 -11.09 11.91
C VAL A 219 20.16 -10.62 11.59
N GLU A 220 20.41 -9.30 11.59
CA GLU A 220 21.77 -8.77 11.47
C GLU A 220 22.58 -9.01 12.75
N CYS A 221 23.86 -9.32 12.61
CA CYS A 221 24.75 -9.36 13.75
C CYS A 221 24.94 -7.94 14.33
N ASN A 222 24.86 -7.82 15.65
CA ASN A 222 25.16 -6.56 16.29
C ASN A 222 26.68 -6.33 16.31
N PRO A 223 27.18 -5.18 15.83
CA PRO A 223 28.62 -4.90 15.77
C PRO A 223 29.31 -4.86 17.14
N LYS A 224 28.56 -4.61 18.22
CA LYS A 224 29.10 -4.54 19.58
C LYS A 224 29.24 -5.91 20.24
N THR A 225 28.40 -6.89 19.86
CA THR A 225 28.32 -8.19 20.54
C THR A 225 28.77 -9.37 19.67
N CYS A 226 28.83 -9.21 18.36
CA CYS A 226 29.28 -10.27 17.44
C CYS A 226 30.76 -10.63 17.70
N PRO A 227 31.09 -11.92 17.94
CA PRO A 227 32.48 -12.32 18.17
C PRO A 227 33.37 -12.13 16.94
N ALA A 228 32.81 -12.17 15.72
CA ALA A 228 33.53 -11.87 14.48
C ALA A 228 33.88 -10.38 14.31
N SER A 229 33.32 -9.49 15.15
CA SER A 229 33.62 -8.05 15.19
C SER A 229 33.64 -7.42 13.79
N GLU A 230 34.72 -6.73 13.42
CA GLU A 230 34.85 -6.04 12.13
C GLU A 230 34.85 -6.99 10.91
N SER A 231 35.29 -8.24 11.08
CA SER A 231 35.31 -9.25 10.02
C SER A 231 33.91 -9.76 9.67
N CYS A 232 32.91 -9.54 10.54
CA CYS A 232 31.54 -9.98 10.33
C CYS A 232 30.95 -9.49 9.00
N GLN A 233 30.46 -10.43 8.19
CA GLN A 233 29.80 -10.15 6.92
C GLN A 233 28.27 -10.05 7.01
N ASN A 234 27.68 -10.16 8.20
CA ASN A 234 26.23 -10.09 8.45
C ASN A 234 25.81 -8.74 9.07
N GLN A 235 26.25 -7.64 8.45
CA GLN A 235 25.99 -6.24 8.87
C GLN A 235 25.69 -5.33 7.66
N CYS A 236 25.06 -5.87 6.61
CA CYS A 236 24.86 -5.22 5.32
C CYS A 236 23.97 -3.97 5.37
N PHE A 237 22.91 -3.94 6.16
CA PHE A 237 22.01 -2.78 6.34
C PHE A 237 22.70 -1.66 7.13
N LYS A 238 23.34 -1.98 8.27
CA LYS A 238 24.11 -0.99 9.03
C LYS A 238 25.27 -0.40 8.22
N ARG A 239 25.99 -1.24 7.47
CA ARG A 239 27.13 -0.83 6.61
C ARG A 239 26.72 -0.34 5.21
N LYS A 240 25.44 -0.45 4.84
CA LYS A 240 24.88 -0.01 3.55
C LYS A 240 25.57 -0.65 2.33
N ARG A 241 25.81 -1.97 2.43
CA ARG A 241 26.38 -2.79 1.36
C ARG A 241 25.22 -3.50 0.66
N TYR A 242 24.71 -2.87 -0.38
CA TYR A 242 23.60 -3.31 -1.24
C TYR A 242 23.96 -3.12 -2.71
#